data_AF-A0A8I1UTR2-F1
#
_entry.id   AF-A0A8I1UTR2-F1
#
_cell.length_a   1.000
_cell.length_b   1.000
_cell.length_c   1.000
_cell.angle_alpha   90.00
_cell.angle_beta   90.00
_cell.angle_gamma   90.00
#
_symmetry.space_group_name_H-M   'P 1'
#
loop_
_entity.id
_entity.type
_entity.pdbx_description
1 polymer ?
#
loop_
_entity_poly.entity_id
_entity_poly.type
_entity_poly.pdbx_seq_one_letter_code
_entity_poly.pdbx_strand_id
1 'polypeptide(L)'
;MGTSQSSGGPGPGVPMVPPWTPPSPPPEPQVPEPGTPDPSPPPPPDEQQPSPPIPTPPAVPLTAAPPVAPAARFRGTRRSLGDYARSGNRDDLKKALGHYVRSGYSGSATASARLGGTAATAQSLGSALSNIAAGQPATAGSPLDPALLAGRSAREVMDAVVEAVRPTDGTQDAEAARAAIRDALSELLTHYPEADLLNLDSEQRDFVIERYAAMDVFRRFELDVGVAISEKSPTATVALARLRDARDYVKEIVGAEFRKLRDAGKRLTVDRINRVVSEAVRETCIVFEGYAE
;
A
#
# COMPACT_ATOMS: atom_id res chain seq x y z
N MET A 1 9.00 28.57 11.66
CA MET A 1 8.43 29.03 10.38
C MET A 1 8.87 28.03 9.31
N GLY A 2 8.11 26.95 9.11
CA GLY A 2 8.39 25.98 8.05
C GLY A 2 7.71 26.44 6.77
N THR A 3 8.48 26.69 5.72
CA THR A 3 7.91 26.91 4.39
C THR A 3 7.49 25.55 3.86
N SER A 4 6.19 25.25 3.86
CA SER A 4 5.62 24.14 3.10
C SER A 4 5.80 24.42 1.61
N GLN A 5 7.03 24.29 1.12
CA GLN A 5 7.33 24.22 -0.30
C GLN A 5 6.60 23.00 -0.84
N SER A 6 5.65 23.24 -1.74
CA SER A 6 4.94 22.21 -2.48
C SER A 6 5.95 21.35 -3.25
N SER A 7 5.94 20.03 -3.01
CA SER A 7 6.89 19.11 -3.66
C SER A 7 6.60 18.99 -5.16
N GLY A 8 7.58 19.25 -6.01
CA GLY A 8 7.48 18.96 -7.45
C GLY A 8 7.52 17.47 -7.78
N GLY A 9 7.63 16.61 -6.76
CA GLY A 9 7.94 15.18 -6.89
C GLY A 9 9.41 14.91 -7.23
N PRO A 10 9.84 13.64 -7.27
CA PRO A 10 11.23 13.29 -7.55
C PRO A 10 11.69 13.70 -8.95
N GLY A 11 12.89 14.28 -9.03
CA GLY A 11 13.53 14.73 -10.27
C GLY A 11 14.16 13.60 -11.12
N PRO A 12 14.75 13.93 -12.28
CA PRO A 12 15.50 12.97 -13.08
C PRO A 12 16.77 12.49 -12.38
N GLY A 13 17.30 11.34 -12.80
CA GLY A 13 18.59 10.82 -12.30
C GLY A 13 18.53 10.14 -10.93
N VAL A 14 17.37 10.08 -10.29
CA VAL A 14 17.14 9.32 -9.04
C VAL A 14 16.66 7.90 -9.35
N PRO A 15 16.92 6.90 -8.49
CA PRO A 15 16.32 5.57 -8.61
C PRO A 15 14.79 5.65 -8.65
N MET A 16 14.13 4.87 -9.53
CA MET A 16 12.67 4.78 -9.57
C MET A 16 12.10 4.18 -8.28
N VAL A 17 12.82 3.21 -7.71
CA VAL A 17 12.56 2.65 -6.39
C VAL A 17 13.67 3.15 -5.46
N PRO A 18 13.35 4.04 -4.51
CA PRO A 18 14.34 4.52 -3.56
C PRO A 18 14.90 3.39 -2.67
N PRO A 19 16.16 3.50 -2.23
CA PRO A 19 16.85 2.43 -1.49
C PRO A 19 16.26 2.14 -0.10
N TRP A 20 15.49 3.07 0.47
CA TRP A 20 14.77 2.86 1.74
C TRP A 20 13.45 2.11 1.56
N THR A 21 13.02 1.84 0.32
CA THR A 21 11.79 1.09 0.06
C THR A 21 12.07 -0.39 0.27
N PRO A 22 11.33 -1.08 1.15
CA PRO A 22 11.52 -2.51 1.34
C PRO A 22 11.12 -3.27 0.06
N PRO A 23 11.79 -4.40 -0.25
CA PRO A 23 11.46 -5.20 -1.41
C PRO A 23 10.04 -5.79 -1.27
N SER A 24 9.30 -5.83 -2.38
CA SER A 24 8.02 -6.53 -2.43
C SER A 24 8.24 -8.04 -2.26
N PRO A 25 7.35 -8.76 -1.54
CA PRO A 25 7.41 -10.21 -1.48
C PRO A 25 7.28 -10.81 -2.89
N PRO A 26 7.98 -11.92 -3.18
CA PRO A 26 7.85 -12.58 -4.47
C PRO A 26 6.41 -13.08 -4.68
N PRO A 27 5.90 -13.07 -5.93
CA PRO A 27 4.61 -13.68 -6.22
C PRO A 27 4.63 -15.17 -5.85
N GLU A 28 3.51 -15.69 -5.33
CA GLU A 28 3.37 -17.12 -5.09
C GLU A 28 3.52 -17.87 -6.43
N PRO A 29 4.24 -19.00 -6.47
CA PRO A 29 4.18 -19.90 -7.60
C PRO A 29 2.72 -20.23 -7.88
N GLN A 30 2.25 -19.98 -9.10
CA GLN A 30 0.97 -20.54 -9.54
C GLN A 30 1.16 -22.06 -9.58
N VAL A 31 0.75 -22.74 -8.52
CA VAL A 31 0.61 -24.19 -8.55
C VAL A 31 -0.53 -24.45 -9.54
N PRO A 32 -0.30 -25.09 -10.69
CA PRO A 32 -1.39 -25.51 -11.56
C PRO A 32 -2.35 -26.35 -10.73
N GLU A 33 -3.66 -26.11 -10.83
CA GLU A 33 -4.66 -26.96 -10.19
C GLU A 33 -4.32 -28.43 -10.46
N PRO A 34 -4.19 -29.29 -9.44
CA PRO A 34 -4.00 -30.70 -9.68
C PRO A 34 -5.25 -31.23 -10.37
N GLY A 35 -5.10 -31.56 -11.66
CA GLY A 35 -6.07 -32.39 -12.36
C GLY A 35 -6.34 -33.65 -11.55
N THR A 36 -7.62 -33.98 -11.41
CA THR A 36 -8.14 -35.20 -10.77
C THR A 36 -7.29 -36.42 -11.10
N PRO A 37 -6.72 -37.14 -10.11
CA PRO A 37 -6.11 -38.44 -10.34
C PRO A 37 -7.20 -39.52 -10.39
N ASP A 38 -7.20 -40.32 -11.45
CA ASP A 38 -7.87 -41.63 -11.47
C ASP A 38 -7.01 -42.65 -10.65
N PRO A 39 -7.60 -43.63 -9.96
CA PRO A 39 -6.91 -44.38 -8.93
C PRO A 39 -6.04 -45.49 -9.52
N SER A 40 -4.86 -45.72 -8.92
CA SER A 40 -4.02 -46.88 -9.20
C SER A 40 -3.39 -47.41 -7.90
N PRO A 41 -3.04 -48.72 -7.84
CA PRO A 41 -3.09 -49.55 -6.62
C PRO A 41 -1.87 -49.39 -5.68
N PRO A 42 -1.89 -50.02 -4.48
CA PRO A 42 -0.96 -49.72 -3.39
C PRO A 42 0.46 -50.27 -3.61
N PRO A 43 1.47 -49.71 -2.93
CA PRO A 43 2.88 -50.06 -3.15
C PRO A 43 3.33 -51.30 -2.33
N PRO A 44 4.42 -51.99 -2.75
CA PRO A 44 5.13 -52.97 -1.92
C PRO A 44 6.13 -52.30 -0.94
N PRO A 45 6.68 -53.03 0.04
CA PRO A 45 7.34 -52.46 1.21
C PRO A 45 8.83 -52.08 1.03
N ASP A 46 9.27 -51.20 1.93
CA ASP A 46 10.55 -50.48 2.04
C ASP A 46 11.85 -51.21 1.64
N GLU A 47 12.58 -50.61 0.71
CA GLU A 47 14.05 -50.70 0.62
C GLU A 47 14.65 -49.30 0.75
N GLN A 48 15.53 -49.12 1.74
CA GLN A 48 16.24 -47.86 2.01
C GLN A 48 17.18 -47.52 0.86
N GLN A 49 16.81 -46.49 0.08
CA GLN A 49 17.64 -45.92 -0.99
C GLN A 49 18.18 -44.54 -0.57
N PRO A 50 19.48 -44.25 -0.77
CA PRO A 50 20.13 -43.05 -0.25
C PRO A 50 19.61 -41.76 -0.90
N SER A 51 19.54 -40.70 -0.10
CA SER A 51 18.97 -39.38 -0.44
C SER A 51 19.57 -38.77 -1.72
N PRO A 52 18.75 -38.28 -2.66
CA PRO A 52 19.25 -37.51 -3.81
C PRO A 52 19.76 -36.13 -3.36
N PRO A 53 20.77 -35.55 -4.04
CA PRO A 53 21.26 -34.22 -3.72
C PRO A 53 20.17 -33.17 -3.99
N ILE A 54 19.99 -32.26 -3.04
CA ILE A 54 19.08 -31.11 -3.14
C ILE A 54 19.47 -30.29 -4.37
N PRO A 55 18.58 -30.09 -5.37
CA PRO A 55 18.88 -29.18 -6.47
C PRO A 55 18.95 -27.76 -5.90
N THR A 56 20.14 -27.16 -5.97
CA THR A 56 20.36 -25.75 -5.69
C THR A 56 19.45 -24.94 -6.62
N PRO A 57 18.57 -24.06 -6.12
CA PRO A 57 17.81 -23.17 -6.98
C PRO A 57 18.81 -22.30 -7.77
N PRO A 58 18.55 -22.01 -9.06
CA PRO A 58 19.42 -21.16 -9.85
C PRO A 58 19.59 -19.82 -9.14
N ALA A 59 20.84 -19.44 -8.91
CA ALA A 59 21.19 -18.15 -8.34
C ALA A 59 20.57 -17.05 -9.21
N VAL A 60 19.56 -16.37 -8.67
CA VAL A 60 19.03 -15.15 -9.27
C VAL A 60 20.21 -14.17 -9.36
N PRO A 61 20.51 -13.57 -10.53
CA PRO A 61 21.60 -12.62 -10.62
C PRO A 61 21.32 -11.43 -9.69
N LEU A 62 22.08 -11.34 -8.60
CA LEU A 62 22.34 -10.07 -7.94
C LEU A 62 23.00 -9.17 -9.01
N THR A 63 22.57 -7.91 -9.14
CA THR A 63 23.14 -6.83 -9.98
C THR A 63 22.47 -6.53 -11.33
N ALA A 64 21.26 -5.96 -11.29
CA ALA A 64 20.93 -4.85 -12.18
C ALA A 64 20.80 -3.59 -11.32
N ALA A 65 21.51 -2.51 -11.65
CA ALA A 65 21.32 -1.23 -10.96
C ALA A 65 19.83 -0.83 -11.08
N PRO A 66 19.21 -0.29 -10.01
CA PRO A 66 17.80 0.04 -10.05
C PRO A 66 17.53 1.02 -11.21
N PRO A 67 16.43 0.86 -11.96
CA PRO A 67 16.13 1.70 -13.10
C PRO A 67 16.10 3.17 -12.66
N VAL A 68 16.81 4.01 -13.41
CA VAL A 68 16.94 5.44 -13.10
C VAL A 68 15.81 6.22 -13.78
N ALA A 69 15.29 7.21 -13.08
CA ALA A 69 14.22 8.08 -13.53
C ALA A 69 14.60 8.87 -14.80
N PRO A 70 13.85 8.74 -15.91
CA PRO A 70 14.06 9.55 -17.10
C PRO A 70 13.68 11.02 -16.86
N ALA A 71 14.18 11.90 -17.71
CA ALA A 71 13.79 13.30 -17.72
C ALA A 71 12.28 13.45 -17.89
N ALA A 72 11.67 14.32 -17.07
CA ALA A 72 10.25 14.65 -17.14
C ALA A 72 9.30 13.44 -17.11
N ARG A 73 9.63 12.38 -16.36
CA ARG A 73 8.83 11.12 -16.27
C ARG A 73 7.34 11.34 -16.01
N PHE A 74 6.98 12.36 -15.24
CA PHE A 74 5.59 12.71 -14.92
C PHE A 74 4.96 13.76 -15.83
N ARG A 75 5.54 14.07 -17.00
CA ARG A 75 4.99 15.08 -17.92
C ARG A 75 3.56 14.75 -18.36
N GLY A 76 3.31 13.51 -18.78
CA GLY A 76 1.98 13.05 -19.19
C GLY A 76 0.97 13.09 -18.04
N THR A 77 1.40 12.64 -16.85
CA THR A 77 0.62 12.69 -15.61
C THR A 77 0.21 14.12 -15.28
N ARG A 78 1.18 15.05 -15.17
CA ARG A 78 0.90 16.45 -14.79
C ARG A 78 0.03 17.18 -15.81
N ARG A 79 0.15 16.87 -17.11
CA ARG A 79 -0.72 17.42 -18.15
C ARG A 79 -2.17 16.99 -17.91
N SER A 80 -2.42 15.68 -17.87
CA SER A 80 -3.78 15.13 -17.71
C SER A 80 -4.38 15.53 -16.36
N LEU A 81 -3.58 15.54 -15.30
CA LEU A 81 -4.01 15.98 -13.98
C LEU A 81 -4.36 17.46 -13.95
N GLY A 82 -3.66 18.28 -14.74
CA GLY A 82 -3.99 19.69 -14.92
C GLY A 82 -5.26 19.92 -15.74
N ASP A 83 -5.60 19.03 -16.67
CA ASP A 83 -6.91 19.03 -17.36
C ASP A 83 -8.03 18.67 -16.38
N TYR A 84 -7.87 17.59 -15.61
CA TYR A 84 -8.78 17.18 -14.53
C TYR A 84 -8.97 18.29 -13.48
N ALA A 85 -7.90 18.97 -13.06
CA ALA A 85 -7.99 20.04 -12.08
C ALA A 85 -8.89 21.20 -12.54
N ARG A 86 -8.84 21.53 -13.85
CA ARG A 86 -9.66 22.58 -14.46
C ARG A 86 -11.11 22.13 -14.66
N SER A 87 -11.32 20.93 -15.19
CA SER A 87 -12.64 20.46 -15.67
C SER A 87 -13.41 19.64 -14.64
N GLY A 88 -12.70 18.87 -13.80
CA GLY A 88 -13.29 17.80 -12.98
C GLY A 88 -13.63 16.52 -13.75
N ASN A 89 -13.22 16.40 -15.01
CA ASN A 89 -13.52 15.21 -15.80
C ASN A 89 -12.70 14.01 -15.30
N ARG A 90 -13.38 12.99 -14.78
CA ARG A 90 -12.74 11.77 -14.26
C ARG A 90 -11.95 10.98 -15.32
N ASP A 91 -12.25 11.14 -16.61
CA ASP A 91 -11.43 10.49 -17.66
C ASP A 91 -10.02 11.08 -17.71
N ASP A 92 -9.86 12.36 -17.41
CA ASP A 92 -8.53 12.99 -17.34
C ASP A 92 -7.76 12.54 -16.09
N LEU A 93 -8.47 12.26 -14.98
CA LEU A 93 -7.88 11.61 -13.80
C LEU A 93 -7.40 10.20 -14.12
N LYS A 94 -8.22 9.38 -14.80
CA LYS A 94 -7.83 8.02 -15.25
C LYS A 94 -6.58 8.06 -16.13
N LYS A 95 -6.55 8.95 -17.13
CA LYS A 95 -5.35 9.15 -17.97
C LYS A 95 -4.13 9.57 -17.15
N ALA A 96 -4.31 10.44 -16.15
CA ALA A 96 -3.22 10.85 -15.27
C ALA A 96 -2.64 9.65 -14.49
N LEU A 97 -3.50 8.82 -13.90
CA LEU A 97 -3.12 7.59 -13.20
C LEU A 97 -2.42 6.61 -14.14
N GLY A 98 -2.91 6.44 -15.37
CA GLY A 98 -2.26 5.60 -16.37
C GLY A 98 -0.88 6.09 -16.76
N HIS A 99 -0.71 7.38 -17.04
CA HIS A 99 0.62 7.95 -17.29
C HIS A 99 1.55 7.86 -16.07
N TYR A 100 1.00 7.99 -14.85
CA TYR A 100 1.77 7.89 -13.62
C TYR A 100 2.44 6.53 -13.50
N VAL A 101 1.70 5.45 -13.75
CA VAL A 101 2.25 4.08 -13.74
C VAL A 101 3.09 3.81 -14.99
N ARG A 102 2.51 3.94 -16.19
CA ARG A 102 3.15 3.53 -17.45
C ARG A 102 4.41 4.32 -17.77
N SER A 103 4.35 5.65 -17.70
CA SER A 103 5.47 6.53 -18.10
C SER A 103 6.27 7.04 -16.90
N GLY A 104 5.58 7.33 -15.79
CA GLY A 104 6.21 7.85 -14.58
C GLY A 104 7.11 6.82 -13.88
N TYR A 105 6.65 5.57 -13.84
CA TYR A 105 7.37 4.45 -13.23
C TYR A 105 7.81 3.37 -14.21
N SER A 106 7.62 3.56 -15.52
CA SER A 106 7.94 2.52 -16.52
C SER A 106 7.17 1.21 -16.34
N GLY A 107 5.94 1.30 -15.84
CA GLY A 107 4.99 0.20 -15.76
C GLY A 107 4.63 -0.23 -14.34
N SER A 108 3.63 -1.10 -14.25
CA SER A 108 3.03 -1.56 -12.99
C SER A 108 4.02 -2.23 -12.05
N ALA A 109 4.95 -3.04 -12.56
CA ALA A 109 5.94 -3.76 -11.74
C ALA A 109 6.84 -2.82 -10.92
N THR A 110 7.36 -1.77 -11.55
CA THR A 110 8.21 -0.79 -10.86
C THR A 110 7.39 0.16 -9.99
N ALA A 111 6.17 0.52 -10.41
CA ALA A 111 5.25 1.30 -9.59
C ALA A 111 4.87 0.56 -8.29
N SER A 112 4.53 -0.74 -8.37
CA SER A 112 4.23 -1.56 -7.19
C SER A 112 5.45 -1.76 -6.30
N ALA A 113 6.65 -1.90 -6.89
CA ALA A 113 7.89 -1.98 -6.11
C ALA A 113 8.17 -0.68 -5.34
N ARG A 114 7.91 0.49 -5.94
CA ARG A 114 8.00 1.80 -5.25
C ARG A 114 7.04 1.90 -4.06
N LEU A 115 5.90 1.22 -4.14
CA LEU A 115 4.87 1.15 -3.10
C LEU A 115 5.08 -0.02 -2.12
N GLY A 116 6.21 -0.73 -2.17
CA GLY A 116 6.50 -1.86 -1.26
C GLY A 116 6.46 -1.48 0.23
N GLY A 117 6.78 -0.23 0.56
CA GLY A 117 6.66 0.32 1.92
C GLY A 117 5.24 0.32 2.48
N THR A 118 4.23 0.44 1.61
CA THR A 118 2.81 0.40 2.01
C THR A 118 2.47 -0.97 2.62
N ALA A 119 2.86 -2.07 1.96
CA ALA A 119 2.58 -3.41 2.46
C ALA A 119 3.35 -3.75 3.75
N ALA A 120 4.60 -3.31 3.86
CA ALA A 120 5.38 -3.48 5.08
C ALA A 120 4.76 -2.71 6.27
N THR A 121 4.31 -1.48 6.05
CA THR A 121 3.65 -0.69 7.10
C THR A 121 2.28 -1.24 7.45
N ALA A 122 1.51 -1.73 6.48
CA ALA A 122 0.23 -2.42 6.73
C ALA A 122 0.42 -3.65 7.62
N GLN A 123 1.48 -4.44 7.38
CA GLN A 123 1.84 -5.56 8.22
C GLN A 123 2.11 -5.12 9.66
N SER A 124 2.93 -4.10 9.86
CA SER A 124 3.19 -3.54 11.19
C SER A 124 1.93 -3.02 11.86
N LEU A 125 1.03 -2.36 11.11
CA LEU A 125 -0.26 -1.87 11.61
C LEU A 125 -1.15 -3.02 12.07
N GLY A 126 -1.31 -4.05 11.26
CA GLY A 126 -2.17 -5.18 11.61
C GLY A 126 -1.61 -6.00 12.77
N SER A 127 -0.30 -6.18 12.83
CA SER A 127 0.36 -6.81 13.99
C SER A 127 0.17 -5.96 15.26
N ALA A 128 0.35 -4.64 15.19
CA ALA A 128 0.12 -3.76 16.33
C ALA A 128 -1.32 -3.85 16.84
N LEU A 129 -2.31 -3.67 15.96
CA LEU A 129 -3.74 -3.75 16.33
C LEU A 129 -4.12 -5.14 16.86
N SER A 130 -3.56 -6.21 16.28
CA SER A 130 -3.79 -7.58 16.78
C SER A 130 -3.19 -7.81 18.15
N ASN A 131 -2.00 -7.28 18.43
CA ASN A 131 -1.33 -7.46 19.71
C ASN A 131 -2.05 -6.71 20.83
N ILE A 132 -2.54 -5.50 20.55
CA ILE A 132 -3.32 -4.71 21.52
C ILE A 132 -4.62 -5.47 21.85
N ALA A 133 -5.38 -5.90 20.84
CA ALA A 133 -6.64 -6.62 21.04
C ALA A 133 -6.45 -7.97 21.77
N ALA A 134 -5.32 -8.65 21.56
CA ALA A 134 -4.97 -9.89 22.24
C ALA A 134 -4.43 -9.67 23.68
N GLY A 135 -4.36 -8.43 24.17
CA GLY A 135 -3.82 -8.11 25.49
C GLY A 135 -2.36 -8.52 25.67
N GLN A 136 -1.58 -8.60 24.57
CA GLN A 136 -0.18 -8.97 24.65
C GLN A 136 0.60 -7.90 25.41
N PRO A 137 1.55 -8.27 26.28
CA PRO A 137 2.36 -7.31 27.01
C PRO A 137 3.10 -6.42 26.01
N ALA A 138 2.96 -5.11 26.17
CA ALA A 138 3.68 -4.17 25.34
C ALA A 138 5.20 -4.30 25.59
N THR A 139 5.98 -4.13 24.54
CA THR A 139 7.43 -3.99 24.68
C THR A 139 7.73 -2.79 25.57
N ALA A 140 8.72 -2.90 26.47
CA ALA A 140 9.07 -1.82 27.37
C ALA A 140 9.35 -0.52 26.60
N GLY A 141 8.66 0.57 26.99
CA GLY A 141 8.76 1.87 26.33
C GLY A 141 7.91 2.03 25.06
N SER A 142 7.10 1.03 24.69
CA SER A 142 6.15 1.14 23.58
C SER A 142 5.07 2.17 23.89
N PRO A 143 4.69 3.04 22.92
CA PRO A 143 3.56 3.93 23.09
C PRO A 143 2.23 3.17 23.17
N LEU A 144 2.22 1.87 22.87
CA LEU A 144 1.05 0.97 22.93
C LEU A 144 0.89 0.23 24.26
N ASP A 145 1.54 0.67 25.33
CA ASP A 145 1.32 0.13 26.67
C ASP A 145 -0.16 0.35 27.10
N PRO A 146 -0.93 -0.73 27.36
CA PRO A 146 -2.33 -0.61 27.79
C PRO A 146 -2.51 0.28 29.02
N ALA A 147 -1.55 0.29 29.94
CA ALA A 147 -1.61 1.14 31.14
C ALA A 147 -1.47 2.64 30.79
N LEU A 148 -0.73 2.99 29.73
CA LEU A 148 -0.57 4.36 29.25
C LEU A 148 -1.78 4.83 28.42
N LEU A 149 -2.46 3.89 27.77
CA LEU A 149 -3.61 4.15 26.89
C LEU A 149 -4.96 4.14 27.61
N ALA A 150 -5.04 3.56 28.81
CA ALA A 150 -6.25 3.55 29.61
C ALA A 150 -6.76 4.99 29.87
N GLY A 151 -8.02 5.26 29.49
CA GLY A 151 -8.66 6.56 29.68
C GLY A 151 -8.22 7.66 28.71
N ARG A 152 -7.39 7.34 27.70
CA ARG A 152 -6.98 8.28 26.66
C ARG A 152 -8.10 8.53 25.66
N SER A 153 -8.07 9.71 25.04
CA SER A 153 -8.98 10.00 23.92
C SER A 153 -8.64 9.17 22.68
N ALA A 154 -9.62 8.94 21.81
CA ALA A 154 -9.40 8.23 20.55
C ALA A 154 -8.26 8.84 19.71
N ARG A 155 -8.12 10.18 19.72
CA ARG A 155 -7.03 10.88 19.04
C ARG A 155 -5.65 10.52 19.62
N GLU A 156 -5.51 10.49 20.94
CA GLU A 156 -4.25 10.10 21.60
C GLU A 156 -3.91 8.62 21.33
N VAL A 157 -4.92 7.73 21.29
CA VAL A 157 -4.73 6.32 20.92
C VAL A 157 -4.28 6.19 19.47
N MET A 158 -4.90 6.91 18.53
CA MET A 158 -4.47 6.93 17.13
C MET A 158 -3.03 7.42 16.97
N ASP A 159 -2.64 8.49 17.69
CA ASP A 159 -1.29 9.02 17.67
C ASP A 159 -0.27 7.98 18.20
N ALA A 160 -0.62 7.25 19.26
CA ALA A 160 0.21 6.17 19.80
C ALA A 160 0.37 4.98 18.82
N VAL A 161 -0.71 4.59 18.14
CA VAL A 161 -0.67 3.56 17.08
C VAL A 161 0.24 4.00 15.95
N VAL A 162 0.12 5.25 15.49
CA VAL A 162 0.96 5.79 14.42
C VAL A 162 2.43 5.77 14.81
N GLU A 163 2.75 6.16 16.03
CA GLU A 163 4.13 6.18 16.51
C GLU A 163 4.73 4.78 16.64
N ALA A 164 3.97 3.79 17.14
CA ALA A 164 4.44 2.41 17.18
C ALA A 164 4.62 1.78 15.80
N VAL A 165 3.72 2.07 14.87
CA VAL A 165 3.68 1.41 13.56
C VAL A 165 4.66 2.02 12.57
N ARG A 166 4.75 3.35 12.54
CA ARG A 166 5.63 4.09 11.63
C ARG A 166 6.26 5.28 12.35
N PRO A 167 7.31 5.05 13.17
CA PRO A 167 8.08 6.14 13.78
C PRO A 167 8.55 7.15 12.73
N THR A 168 8.71 8.42 13.13
CA THR A 168 9.20 9.44 12.20
C THR A 168 10.66 9.16 11.82
N ASP A 169 10.95 9.19 10.52
CA ASP A 169 12.31 9.06 9.97
C ASP A 169 12.71 10.28 9.11
N GLY A 170 11.89 11.34 9.15
CA GLY A 170 12.10 12.57 8.39
C GLY A 170 11.76 12.48 6.89
N THR A 171 11.37 11.32 6.37
CA THR A 171 10.97 11.18 4.97
C THR A 171 9.52 11.62 4.75
N GLN A 172 9.25 12.27 3.61
CA GLN A 172 7.86 12.57 3.19
C GLN A 172 7.02 11.29 3.05
N ASP A 173 7.70 10.21 2.65
CA ASP A 173 7.18 8.86 2.55
C ASP A 173 6.65 8.31 3.89
N ALA A 174 7.37 8.55 4.99
CA ALA A 174 6.92 8.17 6.32
C ALA A 174 5.76 9.04 6.80
N GLU A 175 5.82 10.35 6.61
CA GLU A 175 4.75 11.25 7.04
C GLU A 175 3.44 11.01 6.26
N ALA A 176 3.53 10.65 4.98
CA ALA A 176 2.38 10.20 4.20
C ALA A 176 1.75 8.92 4.79
N ALA A 177 2.56 7.92 5.13
CA ALA A 177 2.08 6.69 5.75
C ALA A 177 1.48 6.95 7.14
N ARG A 178 2.13 7.77 7.96
CA ARG A 178 1.62 8.20 9.29
C ARG A 178 0.27 8.89 9.17
N ALA A 179 0.09 9.76 8.18
CA ALA A 179 -1.18 10.41 7.90
C ALA A 179 -2.25 9.43 7.38
N ALA A 180 -1.88 8.48 6.52
CA ALA A 180 -2.79 7.43 6.05
C ALA A 180 -3.30 6.55 7.19
N ILE A 181 -2.45 6.21 8.18
CA ILE A 181 -2.86 5.43 9.36
C ILE A 181 -3.90 6.21 10.18
N ARG A 182 -3.61 7.49 10.50
CA ARG A 182 -4.55 8.34 11.26
C ARG A 182 -5.90 8.46 10.57
N ASP A 183 -5.89 8.69 9.27
CA ASP A 183 -7.13 8.85 8.52
C ASP A 183 -7.91 7.53 8.42
N ALA A 184 -7.22 6.39 8.25
CA ALA A 184 -7.88 5.08 8.20
C ALA A 184 -8.58 4.74 9.53
N LEU A 185 -7.93 5.04 10.67
CA LEU A 185 -8.53 4.86 12.00
C LEU A 185 -9.66 5.88 12.25
N SER A 186 -9.54 7.10 11.75
CA SER A 186 -10.62 8.09 11.85
C SER A 186 -11.83 7.70 11.01
N GLU A 187 -11.61 7.15 9.81
CA GLU A 187 -12.66 6.63 8.95
C GLU A 187 -13.31 5.37 9.55
N LEU A 188 -12.52 4.52 10.23
CA LEU A 188 -13.05 3.40 11.01
C LEU A 188 -14.05 3.89 12.05
N LEU A 189 -13.71 4.88 12.88
CA LEU A 189 -14.63 5.42 13.90
C LEU A 189 -15.87 6.10 13.30
N THR A 190 -15.79 6.54 12.04
CA THR A 190 -16.97 7.04 11.33
C THR A 190 -17.88 5.90 10.88
N HIS A 191 -17.28 4.77 10.44
CA HIS A 191 -18.01 3.62 9.93
C HIS A 191 -18.54 2.69 11.04
N TYR A 192 -17.77 2.55 12.12
CA TYR A 192 -18.06 1.81 13.34
C TYR A 192 -17.95 2.76 14.54
N PRO A 193 -19.02 3.53 14.85
CA PRO A 193 -18.98 4.55 15.91
C PRO A 193 -18.64 4.00 17.30
N GLU A 194 -18.96 2.72 17.54
CA GLU A 194 -18.74 2.02 18.81
C GLU A 194 -17.43 1.21 18.82
N ALA A 195 -16.58 1.33 17.79
CA ALA A 195 -15.32 0.58 17.74
C ALA A 195 -14.36 1.03 18.86
N ASP A 196 -13.87 0.04 19.62
CA ASP A 196 -12.81 0.25 20.60
C ASP A 196 -11.44 0.07 19.91
N LEU A 197 -10.70 1.16 19.73
CA LEU A 197 -9.36 1.13 19.10
C LEU A 197 -8.35 0.22 19.83
N LEU A 198 -8.61 -0.12 21.10
CA LEU A 198 -7.77 -1.05 21.87
C LEU A 198 -8.24 -2.51 21.75
N ASN A 199 -9.40 -2.75 21.14
CA ASN A 199 -9.99 -4.08 21.03
C ASN A 199 -10.78 -4.24 19.72
N LEU A 200 -10.13 -3.95 18.59
CA LEU A 200 -10.74 -4.10 17.28
C LEU A 200 -10.93 -5.58 16.91
N ASP A 201 -12.12 -5.92 16.43
CA ASP A 201 -12.39 -7.25 15.89
C ASP A 201 -11.66 -7.48 14.54
N SER A 202 -11.82 -8.66 13.94
CA SER A 202 -11.19 -8.97 12.66
C SER A 202 -11.70 -8.11 11.51
N GLU A 203 -13.00 -7.82 11.45
CA GLU A 203 -13.61 -7.06 10.36
C GLU A 203 -13.17 -5.59 10.40
N GLN A 204 -13.15 -5.01 11.61
CA GLN A 204 -12.66 -3.65 11.84
C GLN A 204 -11.16 -3.53 11.51
N ARG A 205 -10.34 -4.53 11.86
CA ARG A 205 -8.92 -4.55 11.48
C ARG A 205 -8.75 -4.66 9.97
N ASP A 206 -9.48 -5.55 9.31
CA ASP A 206 -9.43 -5.69 7.85
C ASP A 206 -9.81 -4.37 7.15
N PHE A 207 -10.85 -3.69 7.64
CA PHE A 207 -11.26 -2.38 7.17
C PHE A 207 -10.13 -1.34 7.31
N VAL A 208 -9.46 -1.27 8.46
CA VAL A 208 -8.35 -0.33 8.68
C VAL A 208 -7.19 -0.61 7.73
N ILE A 209 -6.84 -1.89 7.52
CA ILE A 209 -5.75 -2.28 6.62
C ILE A 209 -6.05 -1.89 5.17
N GLU A 210 -7.26 -2.19 4.68
CA GLU A 210 -7.71 -1.78 3.34
C GLU A 210 -7.67 -0.26 3.18
N ARG A 211 -8.24 0.47 4.14
CA ARG A 211 -8.30 1.94 4.10
C ARG A 211 -6.91 2.56 4.17
N TYR A 212 -6.05 2.07 5.06
CA TYR A 212 -4.66 2.51 5.13
C TYR A 212 -3.96 2.34 3.77
N ALA A 213 -4.04 1.15 3.17
CA ALA A 213 -3.37 0.87 1.91
C ALA A 213 -3.84 1.82 0.79
N ALA A 214 -5.16 2.01 0.67
CA ALA A 214 -5.74 2.91 -0.32
C ALA A 214 -5.31 4.37 -0.12
N MET A 215 -5.29 4.84 1.13
CA MET A 215 -4.91 6.20 1.46
C MET A 215 -3.42 6.45 1.26
N ASP A 216 -2.57 5.49 1.61
CA ASP A 216 -1.12 5.62 1.35
C ASP A 216 -0.85 5.64 -0.16
N VAL A 217 -1.46 4.75 -0.97
CA VAL A 217 -1.34 4.78 -2.44
C VAL A 217 -1.70 6.16 -3.01
N PHE A 218 -2.82 6.74 -2.59
CA PHE A 218 -3.19 8.09 -3.05
C PHE A 218 -2.21 9.16 -2.56
N ARG A 219 -1.76 9.12 -1.31
CA ARG A 219 -0.80 10.10 -0.77
C ARG A 219 0.53 10.07 -1.50
N ARG A 220 0.97 8.89 -1.99
CA ARG A 220 2.19 8.75 -2.81
C ARG A 220 2.01 9.47 -4.15
N PHE A 221 0.89 9.23 -4.80
CA PHE A 221 0.51 9.94 -6.01
C PHE A 221 0.43 11.46 -5.78
N GLU A 222 -0.21 11.90 -4.69
CA GLU A 222 -0.32 13.31 -4.32
C GLU A 222 1.06 13.94 -4.06
N LEU A 223 1.97 13.26 -3.35
CA LEU A 223 3.32 13.74 -3.10
C LEU A 223 4.12 13.96 -4.40
N ASP A 224 3.94 13.08 -5.39
CA ASP A 224 4.71 13.14 -6.63
C ASP A 224 4.15 14.18 -7.62
N VAL A 225 2.83 14.32 -7.69
CA VAL A 225 2.17 15.09 -8.76
C VAL A 225 1.00 15.96 -8.32
N GLY A 226 0.58 15.89 -7.06
CA GLY A 226 -0.60 16.59 -6.52
C GLY A 226 -0.52 18.12 -6.64
N VAL A 227 0.70 18.68 -6.71
CA VAL A 227 0.91 20.12 -6.98
C VAL A 227 0.25 20.56 -8.29
N ALA A 228 0.16 19.68 -9.29
CA ALA A 228 -0.55 20.01 -10.53
C ALA A 228 -2.05 20.26 -10.30
N ILE A 229 -2.68 19.58 -9.34
CA ILE A 229 -4.07 19.87 -8.96
C ILE A 229 -4.16 21.25 -8.32
N SER A 230 -3.29 21.52 -7.34
CA SER A 230 -3.28 22.80 -6.62
C SER A 230 -3.04 24.00 -7.52
N GLU A 231 -2.11 23.90 -8.48
CA GLU A 231 -1.76 24.99 -9.39
C GLU A 231 -2.75 25.21 -10.53
N LYS A 232 -3.45 24.16 -10.98
CA LYS A 232 -4.32 24.23 -12.18
C LYS A 232 -5.80 24.34 -11.84
N SER A 233 -6.18 24.10 -10.59
CA SER A 233 -7.57 24.30 -10.16
C SER A 233 -7.93 25.80 -10.16
N PRO A 234 -9.18 26.17 -10.48
CA PRO A 234 -9.60 27.57 -10.49
C PRO A 234 -9.50 28.27 -9.12
N THR A 235 -9.71 27.52 -8.03
CA THR A 235 -9.62 28.03 -6.65
C THR A 235 -9.08 26.95 -5.71
N ALA A 236 -8.63 27.36 -4.53
CA ALA A 236 -8.17 26.44 -3.48
C ALA A 236 -9.28 25.48 -3.02
N THR A 237 -10.53 25.94 -2.90
CA THR A 237 -11.67 25.08 -2.55
C THR A 237 -11.91 24.01 -3.61
N VAL A 238 -11.80 24.37 -4.90
CA VAL A 238 -11.89 23.40 -5.99
C VAL A 238 -10.73 22.42 -5.95
N ALA A 239 -9.50 22.88 -5.69
CA ALA A 239 -8.34 21.99 -5.55
C ALA A 239 -8.55 20.94 -4.44
N LEU A 240 -9.03 21.36 -3.28
CA LEU A 240 -9.34 20.44 -2.17
C LEU A 240 -10.45 19.44 -2.54
N ALA A 241 -11.49 19.90 -3.25
CA ALA A 241 -12.54 19.02 -3.74
C ALA A 241 -12.00 18.00 -4.77
N ARG A 242 -11.09 18.41 -5.66
CA ARG A 242 -10.45 17.53 -6.66
C ARG A 242 -9.51 16.51 -6.02
N LEU A 243 -8.76 16.90 -4.99
CA LEU A 243 -7.93 15.99 -4.21
C LEU A 243 -8.78 14.95 -3.49
N ARG A 244 -9.90 15.37 -2.88
CA ARG A 244 -10.86 14.43 -2.25
C ARG A 244 -11.45 13.46 -3.26
N ASP A 245 -11.96 13.96 -4.38
CA ASP A 245 -12.55 13.11 -5.44
C ASP A 245 -11.52 12.13 -6.03
N ALA A 246 -10.28 12.58 -6.25
CA ALA A 246 -9.22 11.71 -6.75
C ALA A 246 -8.81 10.63 -5.73
N ARG A 247 -8.75 11.00 -4.44
CA ARG A 247 -8.52 10.05 -3.34
C ARG A 247 -9.63 9.01 -3.27
N ASP A 248 -10.87 9.46 -3.32
CA ASP A 248 -12.03 8.57 -3.19
C ASP A 248 -12.10 7.62 -4.40
N TYR A 249 -11.76 8.09 -5.61
CA TYR A 249 -11.61 7.23 -6.79
C TYR A 249 -10.50 6.17 -6.62
N VAL A 250 -9.31 6.56 -6.13
CA VAL A 250 -8.23 5.60 -5.86
C VAL A 250 -8.65 4.58 -4.79
N LYS A 251 -9.37 5.01 -3.75
CA LYS A 251 -9.93 4.13 -2.73
C LYS A 251 -10.93 3.12 -3.30
N GLU A 252 -11.80 3.53 -4.21
CA GLU A 252 -12.75 2.64 -4.88
C GLU A 252 -12.03 1.53 -5.66
N ILE A 253 -10.99 1.87 -6.41
CA ILE A 253 -10.21 0.89 -7.19
C ILE A 253 -9.43 -0.05 -6.26
N VAL A 254 -8.71 0.47 -5.28
CA VAL A 254 -7.97 -0.37 -4.32
C VAL A 254 -8.92 -1.31 -3.58
N GLY A 255 -10.05 -0.80 -3.08
CA GLY A 255 -11.08 -1.63 -2.43
C GLY A 255 -11.68 -2.67 -3.37
N ALA A 256 -11.82 -2.39 -4.67
CA ALA A 256 -12.22 -3.40 -5.65
C ALA A 256 -11.21 -4.55 -5.75
N GLU A 257 -9.90 -4.26 -5.74
CA GLU A 257 -8.86 -5.30 -5.77
C GLU A 257 -8.82 -6.10 -4.47
N PHE A 258 -8.96 -5.47 -3.30
CA PHE A 258 -9.11 -6.19 -2.02
C PHE A 258 -10.32 -7.14 -2.01
N ARG A 259 -11.47 -6.69 -2.56
CA ARG A 259 -12.66 -7.55 -2.69
C ARG A 259 -12.39 -8.77 -3.57
N LYS A 260 -11.76 -8.59 -4.75
CA LYS A 260 -11.39 -9.73 -5.62
C LYS A 260 -10.48 -10.73 -4.90
N LEU A 261 -9.49 -10.26 -4.17
CA LEU A 261 -8.57 -11.12 -3.42
C LEU A 261 -9.30 -11.91 -2.32
N ARG A 262 -10.18 -11.24 -1.57
CA ARG A 262 -11.02 -11.89 -0.55
C ARG A 262 -11.93 -12.96 -1.15
N ASP A 263 -12.58 -12.64 -2.27
CA ASP A 263 -13.49 -13.57 -2.97
C ASP A 263 -12.72 -14.78 -3.54
N ALA A 264 -11.43 -14.61 -3.85
CA ALA A 264 -10.48 -15.68 -4.17
C ALA A 264 -9.89 -16.41 -2.93
N GLY A 265 -10.42 -16.17 -1.72
CA GLY A 265 -9.97 -16.83 -0.48
C GLY A 265 -8.69 -16.27 0.13
N LYS A 266 -8.13 -15.18 -0.41
CA LYS A 266 -6.94 -14.50 0.13
C LYS A 266 -7.34 -13.52 1.24
N ARG A 267 -7.58 -14.07 2.43
CA ARG A 267 -7.96 -13.30 3.62
C ARG A 267 -6.78 -12.57 4.25
N LEU A 268 -7.06 -11.42 4.87
CA LEU A 268 -6.13 -10.70 5.72
C LEU A 268 -6.02 -11.44 7.07
N THR A 269 -4.97 -12.23 7.23
CA THR A 269 -4.52 -12.74 8.53
C THR A 269 -3.20 -12.08 8.87
N VAL A 270 -2.85 -11.97 10.16
CA VAL A 270 -1.62 -11.30 10.61
C VAL A 270 -0.41 -11.76 9.80
N ASP A 271 -0.29 -13.03 9.45
CA ASP A 271 0.85 -13.61 8.73
C ASP A 271 0.82 -13.35 7.21
N ARG A 272 -0.32 -12.88 6.67
CA ARG A 272 -0.57 -12.69 5.24
C ARG A 272 -0.78 -11.23 4.84
N ILE A 273 -0.89 -10.29 5.77
CA ILE A 273 -1.18 -8.87 5.47
C ILE A 273 -0.21 -8.32 4.43
N ASN A 274 1.09 -8.48 4.64
CA ASN A 274 2.10 -7.97 3.71
C ASN A 274 1.87 -8.47 2.27
N ARG A 275 1.58 -9.77 2.12
CA ARG A 275 1.36 -10.40 0.81
C ARG A 275 0.07 -9.92 0.16
N VAL A 276 -1.04 -9.92 0.89
CA VAL A 276 -2.35 -9.50 0.36
C VAL A 276 -2.33 -8.03 -0.04
N VAL A 277 -1.74 -7.15 0.77
CA VAL A 277 -1.64 -5.72 0.48
C VAL A 277 -0.71 -5.49 -0.71
N SER A 278 0.43 -6.18 -0.78
CA SER A 278 1.35 -6.10 -1.93
C SER A 278 0.66 -6.52 -3.23
N GLU A 279 -0.15 -7.57 -3.18
CA GLU A 279 -0.91 -8.05 -4.33
C GLU A 279 -2.01 -7.05 -4.74
N ALA A 280 -2.78 -6.52 -3.79
CA ALA A 280 -3.81 -5.52 -4.07
C ALA A 280 -3.23 -4.25 -4.70
N VAL A 281 -2.08 -3.78 -4.20
CA VAL A 281 -1.35 -2.64 -4.76
C VAL A 281 -0.85 -2.94 -6.17
N ARG A 282 -0.31 -4.15 -6.41
CA ARG A 282 0.13 -4.57 -7.75
C ARG A 282 -1.04 -4.60 -8.74
N GLU A 283 -2.16 -5.22 -8.39
CA GLU A 283 -3.35 -5.26 -9.24
C GLU A 283 -3.92 -3.86 -9.50
N THR A 284 -3.91 -2.98 -8.49
CA THR A 284 -4.28 -1.57 -8.66
C THR A 284 -3.38 -0.87 -9.69
N CYS A 285 -2.06 -1.08 -9.61
CA CYS A 285 -1.13 -0.52 -10.59
C CYS A 285 -1.39 -1.05 -12.01
N ILE A 286 -1.77 -2.32 -12.17
CA ILE A 286 -2.13 -2.91 -13.47
C ILE A 286 -3.40 -2.24 -14.02
N VAL A 287 -4.42 -2.06 -13.19
CA VAL A 287 -5.66 -1.35 -13.57
C VAL A 287 -5.33 0.08 -14.02
N PHE A 288 -4.49 0.80 -13.28
CA PHE A 288 -4.07 2.14 -13.67
C PHE A 288 -3.29 2.15 -14.97
N GLU A 289 -2.31 1.26 -15.14
CA GLU A 289 -1.54 1.13 -16.38
C GLU A 289 -2.42 0.92 -17.63
N GLY A 290 -3.51 0.16 -17.48
CA GLY A 290 -4.50 -0.05 -18.54
C GLY A 290 -5.26 1.20 -18.97
N TYR A 291 -5.33 2.26 -18.15
CA TYR A 291 -5.95 3.54 -18.55
C TYR A 291 -5.11 4.35 -19.55
N ALA A 292 -3.87 3.94 -19.82
CA ALA A 292 -3.00 4.61 -20.78
C ALA A 292 -3.05 3.98 -22.19
N GLU A 293 -3.88 2.95 -22.39
CA GLU A 293 -4.23 2.34 -23.69
C GLU A 293 -5.34 3.13 -24.38
#